data_AF-A0A922WNS6-F1
#
_entry.id   AF-A0A922WNS6-F1
#
_cell.length_a   1.000
_cell.length_b   1.000
_cell.length_c   1.000
_cell.angle_alpha   90.00
_cell.angle_beta   90.00
_cell.angle_gamma   90.00
#
_symmetry.space_group_name_H-M   'P 1'
#
loop_
_entity.id
_entity.type
_entity.pdbx_description
1 polymer ?
#
loop_
_entity_poly.entity_id
_entity_poly.type
_entity_poly.pdbx_seq_one_letter_code
_entity_poly.pdbx_strand_id
1 'polypeptide(L)'
;MLMRLINHVILQPDPIFPKLIFSQVFPGMIQTLPNSCPQKSSIRAQGLLWGCSLLLALAGCGGDSIERTVVKGKVTFDGQPLATGTILFVPEQGTVGAPVQCKIENGEFSSANHTSDKRGAVVGPNKVEITAYKESGKQIKNPDGVMEAEVIQYIPAKYNTKTELIKSISSGINDYSFNLTP
;
A
#
# COMPACT_ATOMS: atom_id res chain seq x y z
N MET A 1 -52.10 4.14 18.28
CA MET A 1 -51.33 3.64 19.44
C MET A 1 -50.44 2.52 18.93
N LEU A 2 -49.27 2.89 18.41
CA LEU A 2 -48.36 2.04 17.63
C LEU A 2 -47.45 1.26 18.59
N MET A 3 -47.54 -0.07 18.60
CA MET A 3 -46.69 -0.93 19.42
C MET A 3 -45.42 -1.34 18.65
N ARG A 4 -44.30 -0.84 19.20
CA ARG A 4 -42.88 -1.25 19.15
C ARG A 4 -42.59 -2.59 18.43
N LEU A 5 -41.75 -2.61 17.39
CA LEU A 5 -40.29 -2.82 17.44
C LEU A 5 -39.88 -4.07 18.24
N ILE A 6 -39.40 -5.12 17.55
CA ILE A 6 -38.16 -5.90 17.79
C ILE A 6 -38.01 -6.87 16.58
N ASN A 7 -37.12 -6.53 15.65
CA ASN A 7 -36.60 -7.46 14.65
C ASN A 7 -35.43 -8.21 15.29
N HIS A 8 -35.65 -9.45 15.74
CA HIS A 8 -34.57 -10.34 16.15
C HIS A 8 -33.92 -10.96 14.91
N VAL A 9 -32.74 -10.45 14.54
CA VAL A 9 -31.84 -11.08 13.59
C VAL A 9 -31.01 -12.10 14.37
N ILE A 10 -31.29 -13.39 14.16
CA ILE A 10 -30.50 -14.50 14.69
C ILE A 10 -29.41 -14.79 13.66
N LEU A 11 -28.17 -14.42 13.98
CA LEU A 11 -26.98 -14.86 13.24
C LEU A 11 -26.57 -16.24 13.77
N GLN A 12 -26.70 -17.27 12.94
CA GLN A 12 -26.08 -18.57 13.17
C GLN A 12 -24.59 -18.50 12.79
N PRO A 13 -23.66 -18.97 13.64
CA PRO A 13 -22.27 -19.17 13.26
C PRO A 13 -22.10 -20.55 12.62
N ASP A 14 -21.70 -20.59 11.34
CA ASP A 14 -21.32 -21.82 10.63
C ASP A 14 -19.90 -22.27 11.04
N PRO A 15 -19.70 -23.52 11.52
CA PRO A 15 -18.37 -24.08 11.76
C PRO A 15 -18.11 -25.27 10.82
N ILE A 16 -17.23 -25.13 9.83
CA ILE A 16 -16.76 -26.30 9.06
C ILE A 16 -15.25 -26.18 8.79
N PHE A 17 -14.46 -26.71 9.74
CA PHE A 17 -13.10 -27.20 9.52
C PHE A 17 -13.16 -28.60 8.89
N PRO A 18 -12.27 -28.93 7.95
CA PRO A 18 -11.78 -30.28 7.80
C PRO A 18 -10.35 -30.41 8.33
N LYS A 19 -10.21 -31.23 9.38
CA LYS A 19 -8.97 -31.89 9.78
C LYS A 19 -8.52 -32.81 8.66
N LEU A 20 -7.30 -32.66 8.16
CA LEU A 20 -6.58 -33.73 7.45
C LEU A 20 -5.10 -33.69 7.89
N ILE A 21 -4.75 -34.56 8.84
CA ILE A 21 -3.98 -35.80 8.67
C ILE A 21 -2.46 -35.53 8.69
N PHE A 22 -1.94 -35.76 9.89
CA PHE A 22 -0.60 -36.15 10.24
C PHE A 22 -0.24 -37.46 9.53
N SER A 23 0.86 -37.51 8.79
CA SER A 23 1.70 -38.70 8.55
C SER A 23 2.54 -38.49 7.30
N GLN A 24 3.87 -38.41 7.45
CA GLN A 24 4.95 -39.03 6.63
C GLN A 24 6.26 -38.71 7.39
N VAL A 25 6.70 -39.51 8.36
CA VAL A 25 7.57 -40.70 8.20
C VAL A 25 8.63 -40.50 7.11
N PHE A 26 9.75 -39.89 7.48
CA PHE A 26 11.02 -40.04 6.78
C PHE A 26 11.87 -41.09 7.51
N PRO A 27 12.13 -42.25 6.90
CA PRO A 27 13.12 -43.20 7.37
C PRO A 27 14.50 -42.87 6.79
N GLY A 28 15.55 -43.08 7.59
CA GLY A 28 16.88 -43.38 7.06
C GLY A 28 17.98 -42.38 7.41
N MET A 29 18.66 -42.61 8.53
CA MET A 29 20.12 -42.79 8.51
C MET A 29 20.57 -43.40 9.85
N ILE A 30 20.75 -44.71 9.82
CA ILE A 30 21.64 -45.46 10.71
C ILE A 30 23.04 -45.24 10.15
N GLN A 31 24.02 -44.85 10.97
CA GLN A 31 25.27 -45.60 11.19
C GLN A 31 26.32 -44.83 11.99
N THR A 32 26.57 -45.38 13.18
CA THR A 32 27.88 -45.66 13.80
C THR A 32 28.86 -44.53 14.08
N LEU A 33 29.03 -44.29 15.38
CA LEU A 33 30.26 -43.86 16.05
C LEU A 33 31.48 -44.69 15.57
N PRO A 34 32.69 -44.10 15.57
CA PRO A 34 33.54 -44.39 16.73
C PRO A 34 34.33 -43.18 17.26
N ASN A 35 34.42 -43.17 18.59
CA ASN A 35 35.65 -43.01 19.38
C ASN A 35 36.73 -42.08 18.82
N SER A 36 36.98 -40.98 19.54
CA SER A 36 38.26 -40.71 20.23
C SER A 36 38.49 -39.21 20.39
N CYS A 37 38.38 -38.68 21.61
CA CYS A 37 39.25 -37.58 22.04
C CYS A 37 39.36 -37.59 23.57
N PRO A 38 40.47 -38.10 24.14
CA PRO A 38 40.76 -37.92 25.55
C PRO A 38 41.63 -36.68 25.72
N GLN A 39 41.14 -35.63 26.39
CA GLN A 39 42.07 -34.74 27.08
C GLN A 39 41.45 -34.03 28.30
N LYS A 40 41.70 -34.70 29.42
CA LYS A 40 41.98 -34.17 30.76
C LYS A 40 42.61 -32.77 30.72
N SER A 41 42.02 -31.78 31.39
CA SER A 41 42.71 -31.01 32.46
C SER A 41 41.83 -29.95 33.12
N SER A 42 41.83 -30.05 34.46
CA SER A 42 41.58 -29.04 35.49
C SER A 42 40.34 -28.15 35.42
N ILE A 43 39.35 -28.59 36.18
CA ILE A 43 38.39 -27.78 36.90
C ILE A 43 39.18 -26.79 37.79
N ARG A 44 38.99 -25.48 37.58
CA ARG A 44 39.15 -24.48 38.63
C ARG A 44 37.86 -23.66 38.70
N ALA A 45 37.02 -24.06 39.64
CA ALA A 45 35.95 -23.24 40.16
C ALA A 45 36.54 -22.00 40.82
N GLN A 46 35.94 -20.83 40.54
CA GLN A 46 35.45 -19.85 41.52
C GLN A 46 35.47 -18.43 40.94
N GLY A 47 34.32 -17.77 41.02
CA GLY A 47 34.23 -16.32 41.14
C GLY A 47 33.97 -15.54 39.84
N LEU A 48 32.70 -15.48 39.41
CA LEU A 48 31.98 -14.21 39.34
C LEU A 48 30.50 -14.46 39.05
N LEU A 49 29.70 -14.29 40.11
CA LEU A 49 28.27 -14.03 40.03
C LEU A 49 28.04 -12.68 39.31
N TRP A 50 26.89 -12.59 38.63
CA TRP A 50 26.32 -11.42 37.91
C TRP A 50 26.58 -11.40 36.39
N GLY A 51 26.20 -12.48 35.70
CA GLY A 51 26.00 -12.47 34.24
C GLY A 51 24.55 -12.13 33.90
N CYS A 52 24.32 -10.86 33.56
CA CYS A 52 23.04 -10.25 33.21
C CYS A 52 22.09 -11.14 32.40
N SER A 53 21.05 -11.61 33.07
CA SER A 53 19.79 -12.09 32.50
C SER A 53 19.01 -10.91 31.89
N LEU A 54 19.49 -10.36 30.76
CA LEU A 54 18.79 -9.32 30.01
C LEU A 54 19.14 -9.36 28.51
N LEU A 55 18.67 -10.39 27.82
CA LEU A 55 18.67 -10.47 26.35
C LEU A 55 17.28 -10.91 25.84
N LEU A 56 16.23 -10.37 26.46
CA LEU A 56 14.87 -10.35 25.90
C LEU A 56 14.60 -8.95 25.31
N ALA A 57 13.96 -8.94 24.14
CA ALA A 57 13.33 -7.80 23.46
C ALA A 57 14.19 -6.99 22.47
N LEU A 58 14.63 -7.63 21.38
CA LEU A 58 14.86 -6.94 20.10
C LEU A 58 14.13 -7.63 18.94
N ALA A 59 12.95 -8.21 19.18
CA ALA A 59 12.00 -8.54 18.11
C ALA A 59 11.24 -7.27 17.68
N GLY A 60 11.99 -6.27 17.21
CA GLY A 60 11.45 -5.10 16.53
C GLY A 60 11.58 -5.29 15.02
N CYS A 61 10.73 -6.13 14.43
CA CYS A 61 10.58 -6.19 12.97
C CYS A 61 9.14 -5.78 12.63
N GLY A 62 8.86 -4.50 12.81
CA GLY A 62 7.67 -3.83 12.30
C GLY A 62 8.03 -3.04 11.05
N GLY A 63 8.58 -3.72 10.04
CA GLY A 63 8.71 -3.13 8.72
C GLY A 63 7.35 -3.23 8.04
N ASP A 64 6.77 -2.09 7.65
CA ASP A 64 5.64 -2.05 6.71
C ASP A 64 6.05 -2.85 5.48
N SER A 65 5.64 -4.12 5.39
CA SER A 65 6.00 -5.04 4.30
C SER A 65 5.20 -4.75 3.03
N ILE A 66 4.72 -3.51 2.88
CA ILE A 66 3.94 -3.08 1.74
C ILE A 66 4.94 -2.74 0.65
N GLU A 67 4.98 -3.60 -0.36
CA GLU A 67 5.79 -3.38 -1.53
C GLU A 67 5.27 -2.15 -2.29
N ARG A 68 6.16 -1.18 -2.49
CA ARG A 68 5.87 0.05 -3.22
C ARG A 68 6.89 0.25 -4.31
N THR A 69 6.47 0.96 -5.35
CA THR A 69 7.31 1.14 -6.52
C THR A 69 7.08 2.47 -7.20
N VAL A 70 8.05 2.88 -8.02
CA VAL A 70 7.98 4.16 -8.73
C VAL A 70 7.06 4.02 -9.93
N VAL A 71 6.05 4.88 -9.98
CA VAL A 71 5.20 5.07 -11.14
C VAL A 71 5.54 6.38 -11.81
N LYS A 72 5.67 6.32 -13.12
CA LYS A 72 5.84 7.49 -13.98
C LYS A 72 4.99 7.34 -15.23
N GLY A 73 4.86 8.43 -15.97
CA GLY A 73 4.15 8.35 -17.23
C GLY A 73 3.67 9.69 -17.74
N LYS A 74 2.77 9.62 -18.71
CA LYS A 74 2.24 10.77 -19.43
C LYS A 74 0.72 10.83 -19.36
N VAL A 75 0.17 12.04 -19.28
CA VAL A 75 -1.26 12.30 -19.31
C VAL A 75 -1.57 13.37 -20.36
N THR A 76 -2.44 13.00 -21.30
CA THR A 76 -2.99 13.91 -22.29
C THR A 76 -4.49 14.06 -22.12
N PHE A 77 -5.03 15.22 -22.46
CA PHE A 77 -6.45 15.51 -22.53
C PHE A 77 -6.77 16.12 -23.90
N ASP A 78 -7.69 15.50 -24.62
CA ASP A 78 -8.08 15.91 -25.98
C ASP A 78 -6.87 16.06 -26.94
N GLY A 79 -5.92 15.13 -26.83
CA GLY A 79 -4.68 15.12 -27.62
C GLY A 79 -3.61 16.12 -27.17
N GLN A 80 -3.87 16.96 -26.17
CA GLN A 80 -2.92 17.93 -25.62
C GLN A 80 -2.34 17.45 -24.28
N PRO A 81 -1.05 17.67 -23.98
CA PRO A 81 -0.49 17.35 -22.67
C PRO A 81 -1.14 18.21 -21.57
N LEU A 82 -1.46 17.59 -20.43
CA LEU A 82 -2.03 18.32 -19.29
C LEU A 82 -1.00 19.27 -18.68
N ALA A 83 -1.19 20.59 -18.83
CA ALA A 83 -0.26 21.59 -18.27
C ALA A 83 -0.06 21.41 -16.75
N THR A 84 -1.16 21.30 -16.00
CA THR A 84 -1.16 21.05 -14.56
C THR A 84 -2.29 20.10 -14.19
N GLY A 85 -2.01 19.22 -13.23
CA GLY A 85 -3.01 18.28 -12.72
C GLY A 85 -2.49 17.47 -11.54
N THR A 86 -3.30 16.54 -11.09
CA THR A 86 -3.00 15.61 -10.02
C THR A 86 -3.52 14.23 -10.41
N ILE A 87 -2.69 13.22 -10.18
CA ILE A 87 -3.05 11.81 -10.32
C ILE A 87 -2.94 11.14 -8.95
N LEU A 88 -3.99 10.45 -8.54
CA LEU A 88 -4.08 9.73 -7.28
C LEU A 88 -4.20 8.24 -7.59
N PHE A 89 -3.31 7.44 -7.01
CA PHE A 89 -3.37 5.98 -7.06
C PHE A 89 -3.94 5.47 -5.75
N VAL A 90 -5.13 4.88 -5.83
CA VAL A 90 -5.87 4.32 -4.70
C VAL A 90 -5.81 2.79 -4.81
N PRO A 91 -5.19 2.08 -3.86
CA PRO A 91 -5.20 0.63 -3.84
C PRO A 91 -6.64 0.09 -3.79
N GLU A 92 -6.97 -0.87 -4.66
CA GLU A 92 -8.30 -1.49 -4.67
C GLU A 92 -8.49 -2.42 -3.45
N GLN A 93 -9.74 -2.79 -3.16
CA GLN A 93 -10.08 -3.64 -2.02
C GLN A 93 -9.29 -4.97 -2.08
N GLY A 94 -8.57 -5.28 -1.00
CA GLY A 94 -7.68 -6.44 -0.93
C GLY A 94 -6.20 -6.09 -1.12
N THR A 95 -5.87 -4.89 -1.58
CA THR A 95 -4.49 -4.38 -1.62
C THR A 95 -4.23 -3.53 -0.38
N VAL A 96 -3.21 -3.89 0.41
CA VAL A 96 -2.89 -3.17 1.65
C VAL A 96 -1.93 -2.02 1.35
N GLY A 97 -2.40 -0.78 1.52
CA GLY A 97 -1.53 0.38 1.59
C GLY A 97 -2.24 1.72 1.46
N ALA A 98 -1.49 2.78 1.78
CA ALA A 98 -1.98 4.14 1.65
C ALA A 98 -2.01 4.57 0.17
N PRO A 99 -3.00 5.39 -0.25
CA PRO A 99 -2.98 5.99 -1.57
C PRO A 99 -1.79 6.94 -1.73
N VAL A 100 -1.33 7.10 -2.97
CA VAL A 100 -0.25 8.04 -3.32
C VAL A 100 -0.74 9.04 -4.34
N GLN A 101 -0.45 10.30 -4.08
CA GLN A 101 -0.75 11.41 -4.97
C GLN A 101 0.52 11.87 -5.68
N CYS A 102 0.44 12.04 -7.00
CA CYS A 102 1.50 12.63 -7.82
C CYS A 102 0.98 13.88 -8.52
N LYS A 103 1.83 14.90 -8.64
CA LYS A 103 1.55 16.07 -9.45
C LYS A 103 1.81 15.75 -10.92
N ILE A 104 0.95 16.26 -11.80
CA ILE A 104 1.15 16.25 -13.24
C ILE A 104 1.63 17.65 -13.64
N GLU A 105 2.76 17.72 -14.35
CA GLU A 105 3.31 18.96 -14.90
C GLU A 105 3.70 18.72 -16.35
N ASN A 106 3.26 19.58 -17.27
CA ASN A 106 3.54 19.47 -18.70
C ASN A 106 3.19 18.09 -19.31
N GLY A 107 2.13 17.47 -18.79
CA GLY A 107 1.66 16.17 -19.20
C GLY A 107 2.49 15.01 -18.66
N GLU A 108 3.45 15.23 -17.78
CA GLU A 108 4.27 14.18 -17.18
C GLU A 108 4.00 14.06 -15.68
N PHE A 109 4.03 12.84 -15.15
CA PHE A 109 3.95 12.58 -13.72
C PHE A 109 5.02 11.58 -13.29
N SER A 110 5.47 11.70 -12.04
CA SER A 110 6.39 10.74 -11.42
C SER A 110 6.23 10.79 -9.91
N SER A 111 6.01 9.62 -9.28
CA SER A 111 5.97 9.52 -7.82
C SER A 111 7.31 9.81 -7.16
N ALA A 112 8.42 9.69 -7.90
CA ALA A 112 9.76 10.00 -7.38
C ALA A 112 10.01 11.52 -7.28
N ASN A 113 9.34 12.31 -8.12
CA ASN A 113 9.52 13.77 -8.19
C ASN A 113 8.60 14.51 -7.22
N HIS A 114 7.67 13.82 -6.57
CA HIS A 114 6.73 14.46 -5.64
C HIS A 114 7.46 14.87 -4.36
N THR A 115 7.26 16.12 -3.92
CA THR A 115 7.97 16.70 -2.77
C THR A 115 7.47 16.16 -1.44
N SER A 116 6.18 15.84 -1.34
CA SER A 116 5.52 15.43 -0.10
C SER A 116 5.38 13.92 0.07
N ASP A 117 5.43 13.15 -1.01
CA ASP A 117 5.19 11.70 -0.96
C ASP A 117 6.05 10.96 -1.99
N LYS A 118 7.23 10.49 -1.56
CA LYS A 118 8.17 9.72 -2.38
C LYS A 118 8.05 8.21 -2.19
N ARG A 119 7.00 7.76 -1.50
CA ARG A 119 6.85 6.34 -1.13
C ARG A 119 6.64 5.44 -2.35
N GLY A 120 6.14 6.00 -3.45
CA GLY A 120 5.71 5.23 -4.62
C GLY A 120 4.32 4.65 -4.44
N ALA A 121 3.79 4.07 -5.52
CA ALA A 121 2.49 3.42 -5.50
C ALA A 121 2.61 1.98 -5.02
N VAL A 122 1.55 1.49 -4.38
CA VAL A 122 1.50 0.12 -3.86
C VAL A 122 1.45 -0.86 -5.03
N VAL A 123 2.25 -1.92 -4.97
CA VAL A 123 2.21 -2.99 -5.98
C VAL A 123 0.88 -3.73 -5.89
N GLY A 124 0.23 -3.93 -7.04
CA GLY A 124 -1.11 -4.52 -7.13
C GLY A 124 -2.11 -3.68 -7.93
N PRO A 125 -3.40 -4.07 -7.94
CA PRO A 125 -4.46 -3.33 -8.61
C PRO A 125 -4.71 -1.99 -7.89
N ASN A 126 -4.51 -0.90 -8.60
CA ASN A 126 -4.78 0.45 -8.12
C ASN A 126 -5.78 1.13 -9.06
N LYS A 127 -6.77 1.76 -8.45
CA LYS A 127 -7.64 2.71 -9.09
C LYS A 127 -6.91 4.03 -9.30
N VAL A 128 -7.11 4.65 -10.45
CA VAL A 128 -6.41 5.86 -10.86
C VAL A 128 -7.41 7.01 -10.99
N GLU A 129 -7.27 8.02 -10.16
CA GLU A 129 -8.09 9.23 -10.22
C GLU A 129 -7.25 10.40 -10.74
N ILE A 130 -7.71 11.05 -11.81
CA ILE A 130 -7.03 12.18 -12.43
C ILE A 130 -7.92 13.41 -12.28
N THR A 131 -7.36 14.44 -11.66
CA THR A 131 -8.01 15.73 -11.46
C THR A 131 -7.16 16.83 -12.10
N ALA A 132 -7.80 17.74 -12.80
CA ALA A 132 -7.14 18.94 -13.32
C ALA A 132 -8.14 20.09 -13.29
N TYR A 133 -7.64 21.26 -12.91
CA TYR A 133 -8.44 22.46 -12.70
C TYR A 133 -7.99 23.52 -13.69
N LYS A 134 -8.94 24.31 -14.19
CA LYS A 134 -8.68 25.48 -15.02
C LYS A 134 -9.53 26.65 -14.52
N GLU A 135 -9.06 27.87 -14.74
CA GLU A 135 -9.87 29.06 -14.46
C GLU A 135 -11.09 29.08 -15.38
N SER A 136 -12.28 29.36 -14.82
CA SER A 136 -13.53 29.48 -15.57
C SER A 136 -13.68 30.86 -16.23
N GLY A 137 -12.81 31.82 -15.88
CA GLY A 137 -12.92 33.23 -16.24
C GLY A 137 -13.89 34.03 -15.36
N LYS A 138 -14.54 33.39 -14.39
CA LYS A 138 -15.36 34.07 -13.37
C LYS A 138 -14.56 34.32 -12.11
N GLN A 139 -15.04 35.26 -11.30
CA GLN A 139 -14.53 35.45 -9.95
C GLN A 139 -15.57 35.00 -8.93
N ILE A 140 -15.12 34.32 -7.89
CA ILE A 140 -15.92 33.94 -6.73
C ILE A 140 -15.45 34.73 -5.51
N LYS A 141 -16.40 35.03 -4.61
CA LYS A 141 -16.10 35.65 -3.33
C LYS A 141 -15.88 34.55 -2.30
N ASN A 142 -14.67 34.43 -1.80
CA ASN A 142 -14.35 33.47 -0.74
C ASN A 142 -14.99 33.88 0.60
N PRO A 143 -15.07 32.95 1.58
CA PRO A 143 -15.62 33.24 2.91
C PRO A 143 -15.01 34.47 3.60
N ASP A 144 -13.74 34.77 3.32
CA ASP A 144 -13.00 35.92 3.83
C ASP A 144 -13.32 37.25 3.10
N GLY A 145 -14.20 37.19 2.10
CA GLY A 145 -14.66 38.34 1.34
C GLY A 145 -13.74 38.80 0.20
N VAL A 146 -12.66 38.07 -0.06
CA VAL A 146 -11.72 38.31 -1.16
C VAL A 146 -12.27 37.72 -2.47
N MET A 147 -12.11 38.45 -3.57
CA MET A 147 -12.45 37.97 -4.92
C MET A 147 -11.29 37.15 -5.47
N GLU A 148 -11.56 35.90 -5.85
CA GLU A 148 -10.58 34.98 -6.43
C GLU A 148 -11.09 34.39 -7.74
N ALA A 149 -10.17 33.98 -8.62
CA ALA A 149 -10.54 33.31 -9.86
C ALA A 149 -11.23 31.96 -9.53
N GLU A 150 -12.40 31.74 -10.13
CA GLU A 150 -13.09 30.46 -10.01
C GLU A 150 -12.31 29.40 -10.80
N VAL A 151 -11.85 28.37 -10.12
CA VAL A 151 -11.23 27.20 -10.75
C VAL A 151 -12.25 26.07 -10.86
N ILE A 152 -12.40 25.53 -12.07
CA ILE A 152 -13.32 24.43 -12.37
C ILE A 152 -12.55 23.18 -12.78
N GLN A 153 -13.00 22.03 -12.30
CA GLN A 153 -12.50 20.75 -12.76
C GLN A 153 -13.08 20.45 -14.15
N TYR A 154 -12.23 20.32 -15.15
CA TYR A 154 -12.65 20.06 -16.54
C TYR A 154 -12.49 18.61 -16.96
N ILE A 155 -11.84 17.78 -16.13
CA ILE A 155 -11.71 16.35 -16.38
C ILE A 155 -13.05 15.65 -16.07
N PRO A 156 -13.60 14.86 -17.01
CA PRO A 156 -14.85 14.14 -16.82
C PRO A 156 -14.87 13.21 -15.60
N ALA A 157 -16.07 12.99 -15.05
CA ALA A 157 -16.26 12.16 -13.85
C ALA A 157 -15.72 10.73 -13.99
N LYS A 158 -15.76 10.16 -15.21
CA LYS A 158 -15.24 8.83 -15.59
C LYS A 158 -13.74 8.63 -15.31
N TYR A 159 -13.00 9.70 -15.06
CA TYR A 159 -11.57 9.65 -14.73
C TYR A 159 -11.24 10.21 -13.34
N ASN A 160 -12.22 10.69 -12.58
CA ASN A 160 -12.03 11.27 -11.25
C ASN A 160 -12.83 10.50 -10.17
N THR A 161 -13.78 11.14 -9.49
CA THR A 161 -14.76 10.59 -8.53
C THR A 161 -15.46 9.30 -8.97
N LYS A 162 -15.69 9.09 -10.26
CA LYS A 162 -16.27 7.85 -10.81
C LYS A 162 -15.28 7.14 -11.72
N THR A 163 -14.00 7.14 -11.34
CA THR A 163 -12.98 6.56 -12.19
C THR A 163 -13.23 5.08 -12.46
N GLU A 164 -13.15 4.73 -13.73
CA GLU A 164 -13.12 3.36 -14.23
C GLU A 164 -11.68 2.92 -14.57
N LEU A 165 -10.70 3.80 -14.35
CA LEU A 165 -9.30 3.53 -14.62
C LEU A 165 -8.71 2.64 -13.52
N ILE A 166 -8.45 1.38 -13.85
CA ILE A 166 -7.72 0.45 -13.01
C ILE A 166 -6.39 0.12 -13.68
N LYS A 167 -5.30 0.24 -12.92
CA LYS A 167 -3.94 -0.14 -13.35
C LYS A 167 -3.33 -1.11 -12.35
N SER A 168 -2.87 -2.24 -12.87
CA SER A 168 -2.05 -3.16 -12.09
C SER A 168 -0.61 -2.67 -12.09
N ILE A 169 -0.13 -2.31 -10.92
CA ILE A 169 1.23 -1.82 -10.70
C ILE A 169 2.10 -3.03 -10.37
N SER A 170 3.15 -3.24 -11.15
CA SER A 170 4.10 -4.34 -10.96
C SER A 170 5.35 -3.86 -10.24
N SER A 171 6.10 -4.76 -9.63
CA SER A 171 7.41 -4.43 -9.06
C SER A 171 8.35 -3.81 -10.12
N GLY A 172 8.93 -2.64 -9.85
CA GLY A 172 9.91 -1.98 -10.72
C GLY A 172 9.42 -0.67 -11.34
N ILE A 173 10.03 -0.26 -12.45
CA ILE A 173 9.68 1.00 -13.11
C ILE A 173 8.43 0.78 -13.95
N ASN A 174 7.33 1.47 -13.60
CA ASN A 174 6.10 1.44 -14.37
C ASN A 174 5.94 2.75 -15.15
N ASP A 175 5.75 2.63 -16.46
CA ASP A 175 5.52 3.76 -17.38
C ASP A 175 4.11 3.64 -17.98
N TYR A 176 3.24 4.61 -17.68
CA TYR A 176 1.84 4.60 -18.12
C TYR A 176 1.48 5.83 -18.95
N SER A 177 0.78 5.62 -20.05
CA SER A 177 0.19 6.70 -20.84
C SER A 177 -1.32 6.72 -20.66
N PHE A 178 -1.85 7.87 -20.23
CA PHE A 178 -3.27 8.13 -20.07
C PHE A 178 -3.73 9.14 -21.11
N ASN A 179 -4.63 8.72 -22.00
CA ASN A 179 -5.25 9.60 -22.98
C ASN A 179 -6.69 9.84 -22.56
N LEU A 180 -6.97 11.04 -22.07
CA LEU A 180 -8.26 11.44 -21.55
C LEU A 180 -9.08 12.13 -22.64
N THR A 181 -10.33 11.73 -22.78
CA THR A 181 -11.29 12.36 -23.69
C THR A 181 -12.40 13.04 -22.89
N PRO A 182 -12.99 14.13 -23.40
CA PRO A 182 -14.16 14.76 -22.77
C PRO A 182 -15.34 13.79 -22.56
#